data_AF-A0A667GP48-F1
#
_entry.id   AF-A0A667GP48-F1
#
_cell.length_a   1.000
_cell.length_b   1.000
_cell.length_c   1.000
_cell.angle_alpha   90.00
_cell.angle_beta   90.00
_cell.angle_gamma   90.00
#
_symmetry.space_group_name_H-M   'P 1'
#
loop_
_entity.id
_entity.type
_entity.pdbx_description
1 polymer ?
#
loop_
_entity_poly.entity_id
_entity_poly.type
_entity_poly.pdbx_seq_one_letter_code
_entity_poly.pdbx_strand_id
1 'polypeptide(L)'
;MSTSTSCPIPGGRDRLPDCYSTTPGGTLYATTPGGTRIIYDRKFLLECKNSPIARTPPCCLPQIPGVTTPPTAPPSKLEELKEQKETEEEIPDDAQFEMDI
;
A
#
# COMPACT_ATOMS: atom_id res chain seq x y z
N MET A 1 -12.58 -24.95 12.92
CA MET A 1 -11.17 -24.49 12.89
C MET A 1 -11.11 -23.37 11.85
N SER A 2 -11.29 -22.12 12.27
CA SER A 2 -11.24 -20.96 11.36
C SER A 2 -9.82 -20.44 11.33
N THR A 3 -9.10 -20.67 10.24
CA THR A 3 -7.81 -20.04 9.99
C THR A 3 -8.05 -18.59 9.63
N SER A 4 -7.76 -17.68 10.57
CA SER A 4 -7.75 -16.24 10.34
C SER A 4 -6.64 -15.92 9.36
N THR A 5 -6.99 -15.78 8.08
CA THR A 5 -6.06 -15.30 7.06
C THR A 5 -5.95 -13.79 7.23
N SER A 6 -4.98 -13.33 8.02
CA SER A 6 -4.62 -11.91 8.07
C SER A 6 -4.15 -11.49 6.68
N CYS A 7 -4.93 -10.68 5.97
CA CYS A 7 -4.49 -10.08 4.71
C CYS A 7 -3.32 -9.13 5.03
N PRO A 8 -2.11 -9.36 4.49
CA PRO A 8 -0.97 -8.49 4.78
C PRO A 8 -1.28 -7.07 4.29
N ILE A 9 -1.03 -6.07 5.15
CA ILE A 9 -1.05 -4.66 4.75
C ILE A 9 0.10 -4.50 3.75
N PRO A 10 -0.15 -4.16 2.47
CA PRO A 10 0.92 -3.97 1.51
C PRO A 10 1.53 -2.59 1.76
N GLY A 11 2.35 -2.51 2.80
CA GLY A 11 3.16 -1.37 3.18
C GLY A 11 4.57 -1.58 2.64
N GLY A 12 4.81 -1.10 1.43
CA GLY A 12 6.10 -1.23 0.76
C GLY A 12 5.96 -0.89 -0.71
N ARG A 13 7.07 -0.51 -1.35
CA ARG A 13 7.13 -0.10 -2.77
C ARG A 13 6.83 -1.26 -3.75
N ASP A 14 6.45 -2.41 -3.19
CA ASP A 14 6.26 -3.75 -3.72
C ASP A 14 4.87 -3.99 -4.38
N ARG A 15 4.04 -2.94 -4.51
CA ARG A 15 2.81 -3.02 -5.33
C ARG A 15 3.07 -2.92 -6.84
N LEU A 16 4.23 -2.39 -7.24
CA LEU A 16 4.60 -2.33 -8.64
C LEU A 16 5.40 -3.60 -8.97
N PRO A 17 5.09 -4.32 -10.06
CA PRO A 17 5.85 -5.51 -10.44
C PRO A 17 7.36 -5.27 -10.42
N ASP A 18 8.16 -6.25 -9.98
CA ASP A 18 9.62 -6.16 -9.89
C ASP A 18 10.33 -5.77 -11.19
N CYS A 19 9.60 -5.79 -12.32
CA CYS A 19 10.10 -5.42 -13.63
C CYS A 19 10.08 -3.91 -13.93
N TYR A 20 9.56 -3.06 -13.02
CA TYR A 20 9.58 -1.61 -13.16
C TYR A 20 10.78 -0.99 -12.44
N SER A 21 11.36 0.05 -13.04
CA SER A 21 12.51 0.78 -12.51
C SER A 21 12.35 2.28 -12.74
N THR A 22 13.05 3.08 -11.94
CA THR A 22 12.96 4.56 -12.00
C THR A 22 14.36 5.16 -12.06
N THR A 23 14.57 6.11 -12.98
CA THR A 23 15.82 6.88 -13.03
C THR A 23 15.87 7.90 -11.87
N PRO A 24 17.05 8.42 -11.47
CA PRO A 24 17.12 9.50 -10.47
C PRO A 24 16.27 10.73 -10.80
N GLY A 25 16.01 10.99 -12.09
CA GLY A 25 15.10 12.05 -12.57
C GLY A 25 13.61 11.70 -12.48
N GLY A 26 13.24 10.53 -11.95
CA GLY A 26 11.86 10.11 -11.74
C GLY A 26 11.17 9.47 -12.95
N THR A 27 11.89 9.17 -14.04
CA THR A 27 11.30 8.51 -15.22
C THR A 27 11.12 7.03 -14.95
N LEU A 28 9.89 6.54 -15.10
CA LEU A 28 9.55 5.12 -14.96
C LEU A 28 9.81 4.37 -16.27
N TYR A 29 10.43 3.20 -16.18
CA TYR A 29 10.66 2.32 -17.32
C TYR A 29 10.61 0.84 -16.92
N ALA A 30 10.37 -0.03 -17.90
CA ALA A 30 10.46 -1.48 -17.75
C ALA A 30 11.25 -2.08 -18.92
N THR A 31 11.89 -3.23 -18.70
CA THR A 31 12.60 -3.96 -19.75
C THR A 31 11.93 -5.31 -19.94
N THR A 32 11.45 -5.58 -21.15
CA THR A 32 10.92 -6.91 -21.48
C THR A 32 12.08 -7.91 -21.68
N PRO A 33 11.86 -9.23 -21.53
CA PRO A 33 12.93 -10.22 -21.73
C PRO A 33 13.63 -10.14 -23.10
N GLY A 34 12.98 -9.59 -24.13
CA GLY A 34 13.57 -9.33 -25.45
C GLY A 34 14.48 -8.09 -25.54
N GLY A 35 14.71 -7.39 -24.43
CA GLY A 35 15.58 -6.20 -24.37
C GLY A 35 14.91 -4.88 -24.73
N THR A 36 13.63 -4.88 -25.09
CA THR A 36 12.89 -3.65 -25.37
C THR A 36 12.63 -2.87 -24.09
N ARG A 37 13.02 -1.60 -24.07
CA ARG A 37 12.73 -0.67 -22.97
C ARG A 37 11.42 0.05 -23.25
N ILE A 38 10.48 -0.08 -22.32
CA ILE A 38 9.21 0.65 -22.31
C ILE A 38 9.39 1.82 -21.36
N ILE A 39 9.27 3.05 -21.85
CA ILE A 39 9.35 4.27 -21.05
C ILE A 39 7.92 4.77 -20.82
N TYR A 40 7.56 5.00 -19.56
CA TYR A 40 6.24 5.46 -19.17
C TYR A 40 6.25 6.95 -18.88
N ASP A 41 5.75 7.73 -19.84
CA ASP A 41 5.61 9.17 -19.68
C ASP A 41 4.47 9.52 -18.72
N ARG A 42 4.63 10.65 -18.00
CA ARG A 42 3.59 11.17 -17.09
C ARG A 42 2.24 11.36 -17.78
N LYS A 43 2.24 11.87 -19.01
CA LYS A 43 1.00 12.12 -19.77
C LYS A 43 0.26 10.81 -20.06
N PHE A 44 0.98 9.81 -20.56
CA PHE A 44 0.45 8.48 -20.85
C PHE A 44 -0.14 7.82 -19.59
N LEU A 45 0.60 7.80 -18.48
CA LEU A 45 0.13 7.21 -17.22
C LEU A 45 -1.14 7.89 -16.69
N LEU A 46 -1.24 9.22 -16.81
CA LEU A 46 -2.43 9.95 -16.38
C LEU A 46 -3.63 9.70 -17.29
N GLU A 47 -3.41 9.49 -18.58
CA GLU A 47 -4.46 9.13 -19.52
C GLU A 47 -5.02 7.72 -19.23
N CYS A 48 -4.15 6.78 -18.82
CA CYS A 48 -4.57 5.44 -18.38
C CYS A 48 -5.60 5.46 -17.23
N LYS A 49 -5.65 6.52 -16.40
CA LYS A 49 -6.67 6.68 -15.34
C LYS A 49 -8.11 6.63 -15.89
N ASN A 50 -8.32 7.06 -17.13
CA ASN A 50 -9.65 7.09 -17.75
C ASN A 50 -10.05 5.75 -18.37
N SER A 51 -9.16 4.76 -18.40
CA SER A 51 -9.44 3.43 -18.95
C SER A 51 -10.49 2.67 -18.12
N PRO A 52 -11.28 1.78 -18.73
CA PRO A 52 -12.24 0.95 -18.01
C PRO A 52 -11.61 0.10 -16.90
N ILE A 53 -10.39 -0.40 -17.12
CA ILE A 53 -9.67 -1.26 -16.17
C ILE A 53 -9.25 -0.50 -14.90
N ALA A 54 -8.91 0.79 -15.03
CA ALA A 54 -8.58 1.63 -13.88
C ALA A 54 -9.79 1.91 -12.96
N ARG A 55 -11.02 1.67 -13.45
CA ARG A 55 -12.26 1.81 -12.67
C ARG A 55 -12.68 0.52 -11.98
N THR A 56 -12.01 -0.60 -12.24
CA THR A 56 -12.27 -1.86 -11.57
C THR A 56 -11.72 -1.79 -10.15
N PRO A 57 -12.55 -1.95 -9.09
CA PRO A 57 -12.08 -1.97 -7.72
C PRO A 57 -11.03 -3.08 -7.51
N PRO A 58 -9.93 -2.83 -6.77
CA PRO A 58 -8.94 -3.86 -6.49
C PRO A 58 -9.54 -5.02 -5.69
N CYS A 59 -9.28 -6.25 -6.13
CA CYS A 59 -9.60 -7.44 -5.35
C CYS A 59 -8.77 -7.42 -4.05
N CYS A 60 -9.40 -7.70 -2.92
CA CYS A 60 -8.75 -7.86 -1.61
C CYS A 60 -8.21 -6.57 -0.96
N LEU A 61 -8.78 -5.40 -1.26
CA LEU A 61 -8.45 -4.17 -0.51
C LEU A 61 -9.17 -4.19 0.86
N PRO A 62 -8.47 -3.99 2.00
CA PRO A 62 -9.10 -3.97 3.33
C PRO A 62 -10.08 -2.80 3.44
N GLN A 63 -11.13 -2.95 4.24
CA GLN A 63 -12.15 -1.91 4.44
C GLN A 63 -11.76 -1.00 5.60
N ILE A 64 -11.13 0.13 5.29
CA ILE A 64 -10.63 1.13 6.23
C ILE A 64 -11.49 2.38 6.09
N PRO A 65 -12.27 2.75 7.11
CA PRO A 65 -13.10 3.95 7.11
C PRO A 65 -12.29 5.20 6.74
N GLY A 66 -12.78 5.96 5.76
CA GLY A 66 -12.14 7.20 5.31
C GLY A 66 -10.94 7.03 4.35
N VAL A 67 -10.49 5.79 4.09
CA VAL A 67 -9.36 5.51 3.18
C VAL A 67 -9.81 4.69 1.97
N THR A 68 -10.35 3.50 2.20
CA THR A 68 -10.68 2.53 1.14
C THR A 68 -12.18 2.26 1.05
N THR A 69 -12.95 2.62 2.06
CA THR A 69 -14.42 2.60 2.03
C THR A 69 -14.95 3.67 1.08
N PRO A 70 -15.77 3.32 0.07
CA PRO A 70 -16.43 4.34 -0.73
C PRO A 70 -17.47 5.08 0.13
N PRO A 71 -17.71 6.38 -0.09
CA PRO A 71 -18.64 7.19 0.72
C PRO A 71 -20.08 6.67 0.74
N THR A 72 -20.46 5.88 -0.26
CA THR A 72 -21.81 5.32 -0.45
C THR A 72 -21.92 3.87 0.03
N ALA A 73 -20.84 3.26 0.54
CA ALA A 73 -20.95 1.91 1.08
C ALA A 73 -21.85 1.90 2.34
N PRO A 74 -22.73 0.91 2.49
CA PRO A 74 -23.39 0.68 3.77
C PRO A 74 -22.31 0.40 4.82
N PRO A 75 -22.52 0.78 6.09
CA PRO A 75 -21.59 0.45 7.15
C PRO A 75 -21.45 -1.07 7.19
N SER A 76 -20.29 -1.60 6.78
CA SER A 76 -19.93 -2.98 7.06
C SER A 76 -19.93 -3.14 8.57
N LYS A 77 -20.55 -4.20 9.09
CA LYS A 77 -20.37 -4.62 10.49
C LYS A 77 -18.88 -4.85 10.72
N LEU A 78 -18.17 -3.80 11.14
CA LEU A 78 -16.88 -3.91 11.79
C LEU A 78 -17.20 -4.67 13.09
N GLU A 79 -16.74 -5.91 13.20
CA GLU A 79 -16.56 -6.45 14.54
C GLU A 79 -15.58 -5.50 15.25
N GLU A 80 -16.07 -4.88 16.33
CA GLU A 80 -15.24 -4.11 17.26
C GLU A 80 -14.08 -5.01 17.69
N LEU A 81 -12.90 -4.78 17.12
CA LEU A 81 -11.68 -5.21 17.76
C LEU A 81 -11.58 -4.37 19.04
N LYS A 82 -12.01 -4.96 20.15
CA LYS A 82 -11.80 -4.42 21.50
C LYS A 82 -10.36 -3.96 21.60
N GLU A 83 -10.19 -2.66 21.78
CA GLU A 83 -8.96 -2.04 22.23
C GLU A 83 -8.50 -2.78 23.48
N GLN A 84 -7.48 -3.63 23.32
CA GLN A 84 -6.78 -4.20 24.45
C GLN A 84 -5.99 -3.04 25.03
N LYS A 85 -6.53 -2.47 26.11
CA LYS A 85 -5.83 -1.58 27.02
C LYS A 85 -4.50 -2.25 27.38
N GLU A 86 -3.44 -1.84 26.72
CA GLU A 86 -2.07 -2.18 27.09
C GLU A 86 -1.82 -1.56 28.47
N THR A 87 -1.56 -2.42 29.43
CA THR A 87 -1.06 -2.05 30.75
C THR A 87 0.18 -1.19 30.55
N GLU A 88 0.19 0.01 31.15
CA GLU A 88 1.39 0.83 31.31
C GLU A 88 2.47 -0.02 31.99
N GLU A 89 3.45 -0.47 31.22
CA GLU A 89 4.79 -0.69 31.76
C GLU A 89 5.62 0.54 31.39
N GLU A 90 5.98 1.29 32.42
CA GLU A 90 6.83 2.47 32.41
C GLU A 90 8.23 2.08 31.89
N ILE A 91 8.50 2.37 30.62
CA ILE A 91 9.84 2.29 30.04
C ILE A 91 10.56 3.60 30.42
N PRO A 92 11.68 3.58 31.15
CA PRO A 92 12.43 4.80 31.45
C PRO A 92 13.02 5.39 30.16
N ASP A 93 12.72 6.67 29.92
CA ASP A 93 12.90 7.45 28.68
C ASP A 93 14.38 7.78 28.33
N ASP A 94 15.36 7.30 29.10
CA ASP A 94 16.73 7.85 29.08
C ASP A 94 17.76 7.08 28.22
N ALA A 95 17.37 6.05 27.45
CA ALA A 95 18.33 5.23 26.68
C ALA A 95 18.18 5.29 25.14
N GLN A 96 17.24 6.08 24.61
CA GLN A 96 16.90 6.01 23.17
C GLN A 96 17.83 6.83 22.26
N PHE A 97 18.70 7.70 22.78
CA PHE A 97 19.58 8.55 21.97
C PHE A 97 21.00 8.66 22.51
N GLU A 98 21.65 7.54 22.81
CA GLU A 98 23.11 7.55 22.93
C GLU A 98 23.71 7.29 21.54
N MET A 99 23.98 8.38 20.81
CA MET A 99 24.80 8.38 19.60
C MET A 99 26.21 8.78 20.03
N ASP A 100 27.11 7.81 20.15
CA ASP A 100 28.53 8.09 20.36
C ASP A 100 29.04 8.96 19.20
N ILE A 101 29.62 10.12 19.54
CA ILE A 101 30.34 11.02 18.62
C ILE A 101 31.84 10.75 18.65
#